data_AF-H2YYH0-F1
#
_entry.id   AF-H2YYH0-F1
#
_cell.length_a   1.000
_cell.length_b   1.000
_cell.length_c   1.000
_cell.angle_alpha   90.00
_cell.angle_beta   90.00
_cell.angle_gamma   90.00
#
_symmetry.space_group_name_H-M   'P 1'
#
loop_
_entity.id
_entity.type
_entity.pdbx_description
1 polymer ?
#
loop_
_entity_poly.entity_id
_entity_poly.type
_entity_poly.pdbx_seq_one_letter_code
_entity_poly.pdbx_strand_id
1 'polypeptide(L)'
;MKFQKQNGRFCPTEDYRTGVKLLHPKGMIAETIPDWLTECGSLVQKTKMFDDKTPNHVLVNEYKPGQGIMPHKDGPLYHPTVATISLGCHTCLDFYDDISVEGSYDLMDRYKFSLFLEPRSLLILKYSMYENLLHGIKEAFVDHVNSSFVKNTSLIGDPNVRKSLLQNESLQLQRMNTRVSLTIRHVPKTVKLKLRF
;
A
#
# COMPACT_ATOMS: atom_id res chain seq x y z
N MET A 1 -8.85 3.45 -6.25
CA MET A 1 -10.24 3.85 -6.50
C MET A 1 -11.05 3.16 -5.42
N LYS A 2 -11.56 3.88 -4.41
CA LYS A 2 -12.45 3.28 -3.41
C LYS A 2 -13.86 3.30 -3.95
N PHE A 3 -14.55 2.17 -3.86
CA PHE A 3 -15.96 2.06 -4.14
C PHE A 3 -16.63 1.59 -2.85
N GLN A 4 -17.62 2.34 -2.36
CA GLN A 4 -18.56 1.82 -1.36
C GLN A 4 -19.90 1.55 -2.05
N LYS A 5 -20.53 0.44 -1.65
CA LYS A 5 -21.85 0.04 -2.12
C LYS A 5 -22.90 0.70 -1.23
N GLN A 6 -23.66 1.65 -1.77
CA GLN A 6 -24.89 2.15 -1.14
C GLN A 6 -26.05 1.90 -2.11
N ASN A 7 -27.13 1.27 -1.63
CA ASN A 7 -28.37 1.03 -2.40
C ASN A 7 -28.15 0.37 -3.77
N GLY A 8 -27.22 -0.58 -3.86
CA GLY A 8 -26.95 -1.32 -5.10
C GLY A 8 -26.28 -0.49 -6.21
N ARG A 9 -25.87 0.76 -5.94
CA ARG A 9 -25.09 1.59 -6.85
C ARG A 9 -23.76 1.96 -6.22
N PHE A 10 -22.73 1.98 -7.04
CA PHE A 10 -21.39 2.41 -6.64
C PHE A 10 -21.37 3.94 -6.59
N CYS A 11 -21.31 4.52 -5.39
CA CYS A 11 -21.17 5.96 -5.20
C CYS A 11 -19.73 6.27 -4.72
N PRO A 12 -19.05 7.27 -5.31
CA PRO A 12 -17.79 7.76 -4.77
C PRO A 12 -18.02 8.34 -3.36
N THR A 13 -17.32 7.81 -2.36
CA THR A 13 -17.25 8.45 -1.03
C THR A 13 -16.30 9.64 -1.11
N GLU A 14 -16.68 10.75 -0.46
CA GLU A 14 -15.95 12.02 -0.42
C GLU A 14 -14.45 11.82 -0.21
N ASP A 15 -13.71 12.07 -1.28
CA ASP A 15 -12.26 12.09 -1.31
C ASP A 15 -11.80 13.46 -0.79
N TYR A 16 -11.10 13.50 0.35
CA TYR A 16 -10.14 14.58 0.60
C TYR A 16 -8.96 14.41 -0.37
N ARG A 17 -9.19 14.71 -1.66
CA ARG A 17 -8.19 14.78 -2.73
C ARG A 17 -7.37 16.06 -2.56
N THR A 18 -6.29 16.01 -1.81
CA THR A 18 -5.14 16.89 -2.10
C THR A 18 -4.25 16.15 -3.09
N GLY A 19 -4.59 16.28 -4.37
CA GLY A 19 -3.92 15.62 -5.49
C GLY A 19 -4.94 15.06 -6.47
N VAL A 20 -5.45 15.90 -7.37
CA VAL A 20 -6.41 15.47 -8.38
C VAL A 20 -5.68 14.52 -9.35
N LYS A 21 -6.04 13.23 -9.37
CA LYS A 21 -5.64 12.32 -10.45
C LYS A 21 -6.38 12.71 -11.74
N LEU A 22 -5.95 13.79 -12.38
CA LEU A 22 -6.26 14.01 -13.77
C LEU A 22 -5.29 13.13 -14.58
N LEU A 23 -5.78 11.96 -14.98
CA LEU A 23 -5.10 11.13 -15.96
C LEU A 23 -5.18 11.84 -17.31
N HIS A 24 -4.04 12.29 -17.84
CA HIS A 24 -3.95 12.76 -19.22
C HIS A 24 -3.54 11.57 -20.11
N PRO A 25 -4.03 11.44 -21.35
CA PRO A 25 -3.60 10.38 -22.26
C PRO A 25 -2.08 10.28 -22.49
N LYS A 26 -1.33 11.33 -22.14
CA LYS A 26 0.13 11.44 -22.28
C LYS A 26 0.91 11.26 -20.96
N GLY A 27 0.26 11.01 -19.83
CA GLY A 27 0.91 10.85 -18.53
C GLY A 27 0.11 11.44 -17.37
N MET A 28 0.70 11.44 -16.16
CA MET A 28 0.03 12.05 -15.01
C MET A 28 0.30 13.54 -14.93
N ILE A 29 -0.70 14.31 -14.51
CA ILE A 29 -0.57 15.75 -14.35
C ILE A 29 0.27 16.03 -13.10
N ALA A 30 1.32 16.81 -13.25
CA ALA A 30 2.22 17.16 -12.16
C ALA A 30 1.67 18.33 -11.34
N GLU A 31 1.55 18.10 -10.04
CA GLU A 31 1.30 19.13 -9.03
C GLU A 31 2.50 19.19 -8.07
N THR A 32 2.69 20.34 -7.41
CA THR A 32 3.72 20.47 -6.37
C THR A 32 3.33 19.61 -5.18
N ILE A 33 4.22 18.71 -4.75
CA ILE A 33 4.02 17.94 -3.51
C ILE A 33 4.01 18.93 -2.35
N PRO A 34 2.98 18.93 -1.48
CA PRO A 34 2.95 19.79 -0.30
C PRO A 34 4.20 19.64 0.57
N ASP A 35 4.72 20.74 1.11
CA ASP A 35 6.00 20.76 1.85
C ASP A 35 6.07 19.72 2.95
N TRP A 36 4.99 19.50 3.70
CA TRP A 36 4.91 18.50 4.77
C TRP A 36 5.08 17.05 4.29
N LEU A 37 4.91 16.75 3.00
CA LEU A 37 5.16 15.44 2.39
C LEU A 37 6.55 15.31 1.76
N THR A 38 7.23 16.42 1.51
CA THR A 38 8.55 16.42 0.83
C THR A 38 9.61 15.70 1.66
N GLU A 39 9.52 15.78 3.00
CA GLU A 39 10.42 15.08 3.91
C GLU A 39 10.28 13.56 3.77
N CYS A 40 9.05 13.05 3.66
CA CYS A 40 8.81 11.62 3.44
C CYS A 40 9.42 11.13 2.11
N GLY A 41 9.28 11.91 1.04
CA GLY A 41 9.93 11.62 -0.24
C GLY A 41 11.45 11.60 -0.12
N SER A 42 12.01 12.54 0.64
CA SER A 42 13.46 12.64 0.89
C SER A 42 13.99 11.46 1.71
N LEU A 43 13.25 11.01 2.74
CA LEU A 43 13.58 9.82 3.52
C LEU A 43 13.62 8.56 2.63
N VAL A 44 12.62 8.40 1.76
CA VAL A 44 12.60 7.30 0.80
C VAL A 44 13.77 7.40 -0.18
N GLN A 45 14.10 8.58 -0.68
CA GLN A 45 15.21 8.78 -1.60
C GLN A 45 16.56 8.38 -0.98
N LYS A 46 16.78 8.68 0.31
CA LYS A 46 18.01 8.31 1.05
C LYS A 46 18.25 6.79 1.09
N THR A 47 17.21 5.98 0.94
CA THR A 47 17.36 4.51 0.88
C THR A 47 18.07 4.04 -0.39
N LYS A 48 18.12 4.88 -1.44
CA LYS A 48 18.65 4.55 -2.78
C LYS A 48 17.96 3.34 -3.43
N MET A 49 16.78 2.95 -2.94
CA MET A 49 16.04 1.80 -3.46
C MET A 49 15.27 2.10 -4.75
N PHE A 50 15.24 3.34 -5.22
CA PHE A 50 14.54 3.76 -6.44
C PHE A 50 15.44 3.83 -7.68
N ASP A 51 16.61 3.18 -7.68
CA ASP A 51 17.52 3.12 -8.84
C ASP A 51 17.87 4.53 -9.37
N ASP A 52 18.27 5.40 -8.44
CA ASP A 52 18.57 6.83 -8.64
C ASP A 52 17.38 7.69 -9.13
N LYS A 53 16.16 7.13 -9.19
CA LYS A 53 14.95 7.92 -9.47
C LYS A 53 14.49 8.66 -8.22
N THR A 54 14.15 9.94 -8.40
CA THR A 54 13.54 10.75 -7.34
C THR A 54 12.04 10.47 -7.27
N PRO A 55 11.49 9.98 -6.14
CA PRO A 55 10.05 9.88 -5.99
C PRO A 55 9.38 11.25 -6.18
N ASN A 56 8.32 11.27 -6.98
CA ASN A 56 7.65 12.50 -7.39
C ASN A 56 6.12 12.40 -7.31
N HIS A 57 5.62 11.38 -6.63
CA HIS A 57 4.20 11.16 -6.42
C HIS A 57 3.96 10.53 -5.05
N VAL A 58 2.97 11.05 -4.33
CA VAL A 58 2.53 10.52 -3.04
C VAL A 58 1.02 10.36 -3.07
N LEU A 59 0.52 9.21 -2.63
CA LEU A 59 -0.89 8.94 -2.40
C LEU A 59 -1.11 8.71 -0.90
N VAL A 60 -2.05 9.45 -0.30
CA VAL A 60 -2.47 9.24 1.08
C VAL A 60 -3.68 8.31 1.09
N ASN A 61 -3.60 7.21 1.83
CA ASN A 61 -4.73 6.31 2.05
C ASN A 61 -5.05 6.23 3.54
N GLU A 62 -6.33 6.40 3.89
CA GLU A 62 -6.85 6.21 5.24
C GLU A 62 -7.69 4.93 5.32
N TYR A 63 -7.58 4.17 6.42
CA TYR A 63 -8.38 2.99 6.69
C TYR A 63 -8.84 3.00 8.15
N LYS A 64 -10.15 3.08 8.37
CA LYS A 64 -10.75 2.85 9.70
C LYS A 64 -10.75 1.34 10.03
N PRO A 65 -10.85 0.95 11.30
CA PRO A 65 -11.06 -0.45 11.67
C PRO A 65 -12.20 -1.09 10.86
N GLY A 66 -12.00 -2.32 10.38
CA GLY A 66 -12.94 -2.98 9.47
C GLY A 66 -12.72 -2.68 7.98
N GLN A 67 -12.03 -1.60 7.61
CA GLN A 67 -11.79 -1.26 6.20
C GLN A 67 -10.53 -1.90 5.64
N GLY A 68 -10.51 -2.06 4.33
CA GLY A 68 -9.41 -2.65 3.58
C GLY A 68 -9.35 -2.14 2.14
N ILE A 69 -8.58 -2.83 1.31
CA ILE A 69 -8.52 -2.63 -0.13
C ILE A 69 -8.33 -4.00 -0.79
N MET A 70 -9.14 -4.27 -1.80
CA MET A 70 -9.08 -5.53 -2.54
C MET A 70 -7.71 -5.74 -3.20
N PRO A 71 -7.28 -6.99 -3.42
CA PRO A 71 -6.03 -7.30 -4.09
C PRO A 71 -5.93 -6.60 -5.45
N HIS A 72 -4.85 -5.84 -5.65
CA HIS A 72 -4.62 -5.06 -6.87
C HIS A 72 -3.12 -4.87 -7.14
N LYS A 73 -2.80 -4.36 -8.34
CA LYS A 73 -1.48 -3.85 -8.70
C LYS A 73 -1.52 -2.33 -8.77
N ASP A 74 -0.38 -1.68 -8.56
CA ASP A 74 -0.28 -0.22 -8.59
C ASP A 74 -0.44 0.36 -10.01
N GLY A 75 -0.19 -0.44 -11.04
CA GLY A 75 -0.36 -0.10 -12.45
C GLY A 75 0.95 0.30 -13.16
N PRO A 76 0.98 0.23 -14.49
CA PRO A 76 2.22 0.31 -15.28
C PRO A 76 2.78 1.74 -15.45
N LEU A 77 2.15 2.75 -14.84
CA LEU A 77 2.54 4.16 -15.01
C LEU A 77 3.74 4.57 -14.16
N TYR A 78 4.17 3.72 -13.24
CA TYR A 78 5.22 4.02 -12.27
C TYR A 78 6.50 3.24 -12.58
N HIS A 79 7.64 3.74 -12.10
CA HIS A 79 8.84 2.90 -11.94
C HIS A 79 8.49 1.66 -11.10
N PRO A 80 9.07 0.47 -11.35
CA PRO A 80 8.73 -0.77 -10.65
C PRO A 80 9.25 -0.84 -9.21
N THR A 81 9.07 0.25 -8.47
CA THR A 81 9.35 0.41 -7.04
C THR A 81 8.25 1.27 -6.42
N VAL A 82 7.70 0.79 -5.30
CA VAL A 82 6.81 1.56 -4.43
C VAL A 82 7.31 1.52 -3.01
N ALA A 83 7.26 2.68 -2.34
CA ALA A 83 7.47 2.79 -0.90
C ALA A 83 6.14 3.08 -0.21
N THR A 84 5.88 2.44 0.91
CA THR A 84 4.71 2.70 1.75
C THR A 84 5.16 2.95 3.18
N ILE A 85 4.88 4.14 3.69
CA ILE A 85 5.03 4.46 5.11
C ILE A 85 3.69 4.19 5.78
N SER A 86 3.68 3.35 6.82
CA SER A 86 2.48 3.03 7.61
C SER A 86 2.43 3.86 8.89
N LEU A 87 1.28 4.43 9.24
CA LEU A 87 1.08 5.31 10.40
C LEU A 87 -0.24 4.96 11.12
N GLY A 88 -0.32 5.33 12.40
CA GLY A 88 -1.53 5.21 13.22
C GLY A 88 -1.79 3.81 13.77
N CYS A 89 -2.03 2.81 12.90
CA CYS A 89 -2.35 1.45 13.30
C CYS A 89 -1.63 0.41 12.41
N HIS A 90 -1.49 -0.81 12.92
CA HIS A 90 -0.91 -1.93 12.18
C HIS A 90 -1.87 -2.45 11.10
N THR A 91 -1.36 -3.30 10.21
CA THR A 91 -2.18 -4.11 9.31
C THR A 91 -1.39 -5.31 8.78
N CYS A 92 -2.09 -6.34 8.30
CA CYS A 92 -1.51 -7.33 7.40
C CYS A 92 -1.70 -6.90 5.95
N LEU A 93 -0.59 -6.79 5.21
CA LEU A 93 -0.61 -6.64 3.76
C LEU A 93 -0.46 -8.02 3.14
N ASP A 94 -1.51 -8.48 2.48
CA ASP A 94 -1.59 -9.81 1.90
C ASP A 94 -1.16 -9.78 0.43
N PHE A 95 -0.43 -10.81 0.00
CA PHE A 95 0.08 -10.98 -1.36
C PHE A 95 -0.51 -12.22 -2.02
N TYR A 96 -0.89 -12.05 -3.28
CA TYR A 96 -1.56 -13.08 -4.08
C TYR A 96 -0.97 -13.14 -5.49
N ASP A 97 -0.99 -14.32 -6.10
CA ASP A 97 -0.73 -14.46 -7.53
C ASP A 97 -1.88 -13.85 -8.35
N ASP A 98 -1.53 -13.35 -9.53
CA ASP A 98 -2.51 -12.93 -10.53
C ASP A 98 -3.29 -14.15 -11.05
N ILE A 99 -4.56 -13.95 -11.42
CA ILE A 99 -5.39 -15.02 -11.99
C ILE A 99 -4.77 -15.62 -13.25
N SER A 100 -4.01 -14.83 -14.01
CA SER A 100 -3.27 -15.27 -15.19
C SER A 100 -2.15 -16.29 -14.91
N VAL A 101 -1.71 -16.42 -13.66
CA VAL A 101 -0.62 -17.32 -13.26
C VAL A 101 -1.15 -18.67 -12.76
N GLU A 102 -2.11 -18.63 -11.83
CA GLU A 102 -2.66 -19.83 -11.15
C GLU A 102 -3.93 -20.39 -11.82
N GLY A 103 -4.61 -19.61 -12.67
CA GLY A 103 -5.85 -20.02 -13.34
C GLY A 103 -7.07 -20.19 -12.41
N SER A 104 -6.90 -20.15 -11.08
CA SER A 104 -7.99 -20.20 -10.12
C SER A 104 -8.66 -18.84 -9.91
N TYR A 105 -9.99 -18.82 -9.98
CA TYR A 105 -10.80 -17.65 -9.61
C TYR A 105 -10.91 -17.47 -8.10
N ASP A 106 -10.65 -18.52 -7.30
CA ASP A 106 -10.60 -18.39 -5.85
C ASP A 106 -9.37 -17.57 -5.46
N LEU A 107 -9.58 -16.61 -4.56
CA LEU A 107 -8.52 -15.77 -4.06
C LEU A 107 -7.62 -16.51 -3.06
N MET A 108 -8.19 -17.46 -2.30
CA MET A 108 -7.44 -18.21 -1.29
C MET A 108 -6.45 -19.19 -1.93
N ASP A 109 -6.80 -19.82 -3.05
CA ASP A 109 -5.88 -20.66 -3.82
C ASP A 109 -4.64 -19.87 -4.28
N ARG A 110 -4.83 -18.58 -4.55
CA ARG A 110 -3.78 -17.68 -5.04
C ARG A 110 -3.00 -16.97 -3.93
N TYR A 111 -3.39 -17.15 -2.67
CA TYR A 111 -2.72 -16.52 -1.53
C TYR A 111 -1.28 -17.05 -1.39
N LYS A 112 -0.31 -16.16 -1.20
CA LYS A 112 1.10 -16.52 -1.05
C LYS A 112 1.62 -16.29 0.37
N PHE A 113 1.47 -15.08 0.87
CA PHE A 113 1.93 -14.70 2.20
C PHE A 113 1.40 -13.32 2.59
N SER A 114 1.66 -12.93 3.84
CA SER A 114 1.41 -11.58 4.32
C SER A 114 2.68 -10.95 4.89
N LEU A 115 2.68 -9.62 4.95
CA LEU A 115 3.63 -8.84 5.72
C LEU A 115 2.87 -8.10 6.81
N PHE A 116 3.35 -8.20 8.05
CA PHE A 116 2.80 -7.44 9.17
C PHE A 116 3.45 -6.05 9.22
N LEU A 117 2.65 -5.01 9.03
CA LEU A 117 3.13 -3.64 8.93
C LEU A 117 2.73 -2.85 10.17
N GLU A 118 3.72 -2.56 11.02
CA GLU A 118 3.55 -1.73 12.23
C GLU A 118 3.43 -0.24 11.89
N PRO A 119 2.83 0.59 12.77
CA PRO A 119 2.93 2.04 12.63
C PRO A 119 4.40 2.48 12.71
N ARG A 120 4.74 3.51 11.92
CA ARG A 120 6.10 4.04 11.71
C ARG A 120 7.06 3.05 11.02
N SER A 121 6.52 2.13 10.21
CA SER A 121 7.31 1.26 9.34
C SER A 121 7.38 1.80 7.91
N LEU A 122 8.47 1.45 7.22
CA LEU A 122 8.68 1.68 5.79
C LEU A 122 8.75 0.32 5.08
N LEU A 123 7.82 0.07 4.16
CA LEU A 123 7.86 -1.06 3.25
C LEU A 123 8.29 -0.57 1.86
N ILE A 124 9.26 -1.24 1.24
CA ILE A 124 9.65 -1.00 -0.15
C ILE A 124 9.47 -2.29 -0.94
N LEU A 125 8.62 -2.25 -1.96
CA LEU A 125 8.40 -3.35 -2.90
C LEU A 125 9.05 -3.00 -4.23
N LYS A 126 9.83 -3.93 -4.80
CA LYS A 126 10.56 -3.75 -6.06
C LYS A 126 10.36 -4.92 -7.01
N TYR A 127 10.50 -4.63 -8.31
CA TYR A 127 10.63 -5.62 -9.38
C TYR A 127 9.52 -6.68 -9.34
N SER A 128 9.86 -7.97 -9.25
CA SER A 128 8.89 -9.06 -9.32
C SER A 128 7.76 -8.96 -8.30
N MET A 129 8.02 -8.50 -7.08
CA MET A 129 6.95 -8.30 -6.08
C MET A 129 6.01 -7.16 -6.46
N TYR A 130 6.52 -6.12 -7.12
CA TYR A 130 5.74 -5.00 -7.61
C TYR A 130 4.92 -5.37 -8.86
N GLU A 131 5.53 -6.11 -9.78
CA GLU A 131 4.98 -6.39 -11.12
C GLU A 131 4.01 -7.59 -11.12
N ASN A 132 4.34 -8.63 -10.37
CA ASN A 132 3.68 -9.93 -10.52
C ASN A 132 2.62 -10.17 -9.45
N LEU A 133 2.83 -9.71 -8.22
CA LEU A 133 1.92 -9.96 -7.11
C LEU A 133 0.83 -8.89 -7.01
N LEU A 134 -0.39 -9.36 -6.80
CA LEU A 134 -1.47 -8.52 -6.27
C LEU A 134 -1.22 -8.32 -4.77
N HIS A 135 -1.51 -7.13 -4.26
CA HIS A 135 -1.49 -6.87 -2.83
C HIS A 135 -2.81 -6.26 -2.35
N GLY A 136 -3.21 -6.59 -1.13
CA GLY A 136 -4.46 -6.13 -0.55
C GLY A 136 -4.39 -6.06 0.97
N ILE A 137 -5.34 -5.33 1.54
CA ILE A 137 -5.59 -5.31 2.99
C ILE A 137 -6.98 -5.87 3.20
N LYS A 138 -7.09 -6.98 3.94
CA LYS A 138 -8.38 -7.57 4.27
C LYS A 138 -9.24 -6.59 5.10
N GLU A 139 -10.52 -6.53 4.77
CA GLU A 139 -11.55 -5.90 5.61
C GLU A 139 -11.74 -6.73 6.88
N ALA A 140 -11.21 -6.23 7.99
CA ALA A 140 -11.22 -6.91 9.28
C ALA A 140 -11.06 -5.92 10.44
N PHE A 141 -11.63 -6.27 11.58
CA PHE A 141 -11.38 -5.59 12.86
C PHE A 141 -10.21 -6.22 13.63
N VAL A 142 -9.89 -7.47 13.33
CA VAL A 142 -8.85 -8.26 13.99
C VAL A 142 -8.00 -8.94 12.92
N ASP A 143 -6.68 -8.81 13.04
CA ASP A 143 -5.70 -9.52 12.23
C ASP A 143 -5.29 -10.82 12.93
N HIS A 144 -5.37 -11.94 12.22
CA HIS A 144 -4.89 -13.25 12.69
C HIS A 144 -3.48 -13.46 12.15
N VAL A 145 -2.49 -13.41 13.03
CA VAL A 145 -1.07 -13.35 12.67
C VAL A 145 -0.38 -14.62 13.16
N ASN A 146 0.31 -15.32 12.26
CA ASN A 146 1.17 -16.45 12.62
C ASN A 146 2.42 -16.47 11.72
N SER A 147 3.46 -17.18 12.15
CA SER A 147 4.73 -17.30 11.44
C SER A 147 4.68 -18.14 10.16
N SER A 148 3.63 -18.95 9.96
CA SER A 148 3.50 -19.76 8.74
C SER A 148 3.24 -18.87 7.52
N PHE A 149 2.45 -17.81 7.71
CA PHE A 149 2.01 -16.93 6.63
C PHE A 149 2.70 -15.56 6.62
N VAL A 150 3.06 -15.01 7.78
CA VAL A 150 3.74 -13.72 7.87
C VAL A 150 5.24 -13.88 7.70
N LYS A 151 5.82 -13.25 6.67
CA LYS A 151 7.22 -13.51 6.28
C LYS A 151 8.24 -12.53 6.86
N ASN A 152 7.81 -11.44 7.50
CA ASN A 152 8.69 -10.45 8.12
C ASN A 152 8.73 -10.54 9.65
N THR A 153 8.45 -11.69 10.25
CA THR A 153 8.40 -11.87 11.72
C THR A 153 9.68 -11.42 12.43
N SER A 154 10.85 -11.67 11.83
CA SER A 154 12.14 -11.25 12.38
C SER A 154 12.34 -9.73 12.44
N LEU A 155 11.60 -8.97 11.63
CA LEU A 155 11.68 -7.52 11.51
C LEU A 155 10.63 -6.78 12.36
N ILE A 156 9.74 -7.50 13.04
CA ILE A 156 8.73 -6.90 13.91
C ILE A 156 9.40 -6.23 15.11
N GLY A 157 9.07 -4.96 15.32
CA GLY A 157 9.62 -4.11 16.37
C GLY A 157 9.05 -4.42 17.75
N ASP A 158 7.76 -4.74 17.86
CA ASP A 158 7.15 -5.16 19.12
C ASP A 158 7.73 -6.51 19.59
N PRO A 159 8.46 -6.54 20.73
CA PRO A 159 9.13 -7.75 21.20
C PRO A 159 8.14 -8.85 21.63
N ASN A 160 6.95 -8.49 22.12
CA ASN A 160 5.94 -9.45 22.56
C ASN A 160 5.31 -10.13 21.34
N VAL A 161 4.94 -9.34 20.33
CA VAL A 161 4.41 -9.86 19.05
C VAL A 161 5.48 -10.74 18.40
N ARG A 162 6.70 -10.24 18.24
CA ARG A 162 7.81 -10.98 17.63
C ARG A 162 8.09 -12.29 18.35
N LYS A 163 8.22 -12.28 19.68
CA LYS A 163 8.51 -13.49 20.47
C LYS A 163 7.43 -14.56 20.26
N SER A 164 6.16 -14.17 20.38
CA SER A 164 5.04 -15.12 20.25
C SER A 164 5.01 -15.74 18.85
N LEU A 165 5.20 -14.92 17.80
CA LEU A 165 5.25 -15.43 16.42
C LEU A 165 6.46 -16.34 16.17
N LEU A 166 7.64 -16.02 16.71
CA LEU A 166 8.83 -16.89 16.61
C LEU A 166 8.66 -18.23 17.35
N GLN A 167 7.76 -18.29 18.34
CA GLN A 167 7.36 -19.51 19.03
C GLN A 167 6.23 -20.27 18.28
N ASN A 168 5.91 -19.84 17.06
CA ASN A 168 4.82 -20.38 16.21
C ASN A 168 3.43 -20.25 16.84
N GLU A 169 3.25 -19.29 17.75
CA GLU A 169 1.93 -18.99 18.29
C GLU A 169 1.12 -18.17 17.28
N SER A 170 -0.20 -18.41 17.28
CA SER A 170 -1.14 -17.58 16.53
C SER A 170 -1.65 -16.44 17.41
N LEU A 171 -1.53 -15.21 16.93
CA LEU A 171 -1.98 -14.01 17.62
C LEU A 171 -3.23 -13.44 16.97
N GLN A 172 -4.09 -12.84 17.80
CA GLN A 172 -5.21 -12.00 17.37
C GLN A 172 -4.90 -10.56 17.77
N LEU A 173 -4.70 -9.69 16.78
CA LEU A 173 -4.35 -8.29 16.99
C LEU A 173 -5.49 -7.41 16.54
N GLN A 174 -6.06 -6.63 17.46
CA GLN A 174 -7.19 -5.75 17.18
C GLN A 174 -6.71 -4.45 16.53
N ARG A 175 -7.37 -4.03 15.44
CA ARG A 175 -7.17 -2.73 14.81
C ARG A 175 -7.90 -1.66 15.64
N MET A 176 -7.19 -1.08 16.60
CA MET A 176 -7.78 -0.13 17.56
C MET A 176 -8.01 1.29 17.00
N ASN A 177 -7.23 1.68 15.98
CA ASN A 177 -7.18 3.06 15.49
C ASN A 177 -7.24 3.12 13.96
N THR A 178 -7.47 4.31 13.42
CA THR A 178 -7.32 4.58 11.98
C THR A 178 -5.86 4.39 11.55
N ARG A 179 -5.66 3.61 10.48
CA ARG A 179 -4.38 3.51 9.77
C ARG A 179 -4.31 4.54 8.65
N VAL A 180 -3.21 5.26 8.58
CA VAL A 180 -2.86 6.11 7.43
C VAL A 180 -1.64 5.51 6.74
N SER A 181 -1.60 5.59 5.41
CA SER A 181 -0.40 5.21 4.65
C SER A 181 -0.06 6.23 3.59
N LEU A 182 1.24 6.50 3.46
CA LEU A 182 1.80 7.35 2.42
C LEU A 182 2.46 6.43 1.39
N THR A 183 1.81 6.28 0.23
CA THR A 183 2.32 5.47 -0.88
C THR A 183 3.10 6.37 -1.84
N ILE A 184 4.42 6.22 -1.83
CA ILE A 184 5.41 7.07 -2.51
C ILE A 184 5.96 6.32 -3.72
N ARG A 185 5.96 6.98 -4.88
CA ARG A 185 6.31 6.38 -6.19
C ARG A 185 7.11 7.36 -7.05
N HIS A 186 7.77 6.83 -8.07
CA HIS A 186 8.29 7.61 -9.18
C HIS A 186 7.44 7.42 -10.43
N VAL A 187 7.11 8.53 -11.07
CA VAL A 187 6.32 8.62 -12.30
C VAL A 187 7.26 9.09 -13.40
N PRO A 188 7.60 8.22 -14.37
CA PRO A 188 8.55 8.57 -15.43
C PRO A 188 8.02 9.64 -16.40
N LYS A 189 6.70 9.64 -16.66
CA LYS A 189 6.06 10.55 -17.63
C LYS A 189 5.04 11.45 -16.95
N THR A 190 5.38 12.74 -16.86
CA THR A 190 4.50 13.77 -16.31
C THR A 190 4.13 14.82 -17.36
N VAL A 191 2.94 15.37 -17.25
CA VAL A 191 2.44 16.47 -18.10
C VAL A 191 2.25 17.70 -17.22
N LYS A 192 2.81 18.84 -17.63
CA LYS A 192 2.55 20.13 -16.99
C LYS A 192 1.38 20.80 -17.70
N LEU A 193 0.24 20.95 -17.01
CA LEU A 193 -0.83 21.82 -17.49
C LEU A 193 -0.46 23.27 -17.17
N LYS A 194 -0.24 24.08 -18.21
CA LYS A 194 -0.23 25.54 -18.06
C LYS A 194 -1.68 26.01 -18.08
N LEU A 195 -2.27 26.22 -16.92
CA LEU A 195 -3.51 26.98 -16.82
C LEU A 195 -3.15 28.44 -17.17
N ARG A 196 -3.64 28.93 -18.32
CA ARG A 196 -3.61 30.35 -18.64
C ARG A 196 -4.77 30.97 -17.88
N PHE A 197 -4.46 31.72 -16.83
CA PHE A 197 -5.41 32.66 -16.22
C PHE A 197 -5.31 33.99 -16.94
#